data_AF-A0A059B269-F1
#
_entry.id   AF-A0A059B269-F1
#
_cell.length_a   1.000
_cell.length_b   1.000
_cell.length_c   1.000
_cell.angle_alpha   90.00
_cell.angle_beta   90.00
_cell.angle_gamma   90.00
#
_symmetry.space_group_name_H-M   'P 1'
#
loop_
_entity.id
_entity.type
_entity.pdbx_description
1 polymer ?
#
loop_
_entity_poly.entity_id
_entity_poly.type
_entity_poly.pdbx_seq_one_letter_code
_entity_poly.pdbx_strand_id
1 'polypeptide(L)'
;MAAPLRGTSFEKSTKEGFHSLYQFIHGANLNSSQTNMTSLVVTSIAQSCQGSFRSCWVNFFLPSSSKPNPELSLKLDERKAQCVAVRKFSRFARVDSINQEMEALAASLDNYSS
;
A
#
# COMPACT_ATOMS: atom_id res chain seq x y z
N MET A 1 -4.37 7.51 4.26
CA MET A 1 -5.59 6.87 3.71
C MET A 1 -5.22 5.49 3.20
N ALA A 2 -6.06 4.48 3.45
CA ALA A 2 -5.83 3.10 3.06
C ALA A 2 -7.06 2.51 2.34
N ALA A 3 -6.81 1.74 1.28
CA ALA A 3 -7.80 0.90 0.61
C ALA A 3 -7.55 -0.57 1.00
N PRO A 4 -8.31 -1.15 1.94
CA PRO A 4 -8.15 -2.53 2.35
C PRO A 4 -8.77 -3.48 1.32
N LEU A 5 -7.99 -4.42 0.81
CA LEU A 5 -8.42 -5.42 -0.17
C LEU A 5 -8.05 -6.82 0.31
N ARG A 6 -9.01 -7.75 0.24
CA ARG A 6 -8.86 -9.13 0.70
C ARG A 6 -9.08 -10.10 -0.46
N GLY A 7 -8.27 -11.16 -0.49
CA GLY A 7 -8.50 -12.32 -1.36
C GLY A 7 -8.26 -12.08 -2.85
N THR A 8 -7.53 -11.04 -3.23
CA THR A 8 -7.15 -10.77 -4.63
C THR A 8 -5.63 -10.77 -4.82
N SER A 9 -5.16 -10.89 -6.06
CA SER A 9 -3.72 -10.82 -6.37
C SER A 9 -3.14 -9.44 -6.05
N PHE A 10 -1.82 -9.35 -5.86
CA PHE A 10 -1.13 -8.08 -5.61
C PHE A 10 -1.45 -7.03 -6.67
N GLU A 11 -1.45 -7.42 -7.95
CA GLU A 11 -1.68 -6.50 -9.08
C GLU A 11 -3.12 -5.99 -9.08
N LYS A 12 -4.08 -6.89 -8.89
CA LYS A 12 -5.50 -6.53 -8.81
C LYS A 12 -5.76 -5.63 -7.60
N SER A 13 -5.25 -6.01 -6.43
CA SER A 13 -5.32 -5.21 -5.21
C SER A 13 -4.71 -3.82 -5.41
N THR A 14 -3.52 -3.74 -6.00
CA THR A 14 -2.86 -2.45 -6.23
C THR A 14 -3.67 -1.57 -7.18
N LYS A 15 -4.18 -2.15 -8.27
CA LYS A 15 -4.97 -1.43 -9.27
C LYS A 15 -6.29 -0.90 -8.67
N GLU A 16 -7.06 -1.76 -8.01
CA GLU A 16 -8.36 -1.39 -7.42
C GLU A 16 -8.18 -0.39 -6.28
N GLY A 17 -7.21 -0.62 -5.38
CA GLY A 17 -6.95 0.26 -4.26
C GLY A 17 -6.44 1.64 -4.72
N PHE A 18 -5.56 1.67 -5.72
CA PHE A 18 -5.13 2.93 -6.33
C PHE A 18 -6.29 3.66 -7.00
N HIS A 19 -7.20 2.95 -7.68
CA HIS A 19 -8.35 3.57 -8.32
C HIS A 19 -9.26 4.28 -7.30
N SER A 20 -9.58 3.64 -6.17
CA SER A 20 -10.36 4.28 -5.10
C SER A 20 -9.64 5.50 -4.51
N LEU A 21 -8.32 5.40 -4.30
CA LEU A 21 -7.52 6.54 -3.83
C LEU A 21 -7.49 7.69 -4.84
N TYR A 22 -7.36 7.38 -6.13
CA TYR A 22 -7.39 8.38 -7.20
C TYR A 22 -8.72 9.13 -7.22
N GLN A 23 -9.85 8.43 -7.12
CA GLN A 23 -11.16 9.08 -7.03
C GLN A 23 -11.23 10.03 -5.81
N PHE A 24 -10.78 9.59 -4.64
CA PHE A 24 -10.72 10.43 -3.44
C PHE A 24 -9.89 11.70 -3.64
N ILE A 25 -8.69 11.57 -4.21
CA ILE A 25 -7.76 12.66 -4.50
C ILE A 25 -8.41 13.70 -5.43
N HIS A 26 -9.22 13.24 -6.40
CA HIS A 26 -9.93 14.08 -7.35
C HIS A 26 -11.31 14.57 -6.89
N GLY A 27 -11.59 14.52 -5.58
CA GLY A 27 -12.79 15.15 -5.01
C GLY A 27 -13.94 14.19 -4.75
N ALA A 28 -13.78 12.87 -4.91
CA ALA A 28 -14.73 11.90 -4.38
C ALA A 28 -14.54 11.71 -2.87
N ASN A 29 -14.68 12.81 -2.12
CA ASN A 29 -14.67 12.87 -0.67
C ASN A 29 -15.81 13.77 -0.19
N LEU A 30 -16.10 13.75 1.12
CA LEU A 30 -17.30 14.43 1.65
C LEU A 30 -17.33 15.94 1.39
N ASN A 31 -16.16 16.56 1.19
CA ASN A 31 -16.04 18.00 0.99
C ASN A 31 -15.85 18.40 -0.47
N SER A 32 -15.92 17.44 -1.41
CA SER A 32 -15.62 17.64 -2.84
C SER A 32 -14.25 18.31 -3.09
N SER A 33 -13.33 18.14 -2.13
CA SER A 33 -12.03 18.83 -2.13
C SER A 33 -11.02 18.07 -2.97
N GLN A 34 -10.29 18.75 -3.83
CA GLN A 34 -9.17 18.12 -4.55
C GLN A 34 -7.90 18.24 -3.72
N THR A 35 -7.09 17.19 -3.74
CA THR A 35 -5.77 17.19 -3.09
C THR A 35 -4.72 16.84 -4.14
N ASN A 36 -3.58 17.50 -4.11
CA ASN A 36 -2.50 17.15 -5.03
C ASN A 36 -1.93 15.77 -4.69
N MET A 37 -1.58 15.00 -5.72
CA MET A 37 -0.83 13.76 -5.52
C MET A 37 0.60 14.11 -5.10
N THR A 38 0.86 14.11 -3.78
CA THR A 38 2.13 14.60 -3.22
C THR A 38 3.10 13.51 -2.79
N SER A 39 2.71 12.23 -2.79
CA SER A 39 3.54 11.16 -2.23
C SER A 39 3.39 9.81 -2.93
N LEU A 40 4.37 8.95 -2.66
CA LEU A 40 4.45 7.57 -3.12
C LEU A 40 3.23 6.77 -2.65
N VAL A 41 2.65 5.99 -3.56
CA VAL A 41 1.65 4.98 -3.22
C VAL A 41 2.37 3.75 -2.68
N VAL A 42 2.00 3.31 -1.47
CA VAL A 42 2.62 2.17 -0.80
C VAL A 42 1.63 1.03 -0.69
N THR A 43 1.87 -0.05 -1.42
CA THR A 43 1.13 -1.30 -1.23
C THR A 43 1.79 -2.14 -0.14
N SER A 44 1.10 -2.34 0.98
CA SER A 44 1.49 -3.26 2.05
C SER A 44 0.85 -4.62 1.81
N ILE A 45 1.63 -5.68 1.96
CA ILE A 45 1.20 -7.07 1.77
C ILE A 45 1.40 -7.80 3.09
N ALA A 46 0.34 -8.36 3.67
CA ALA A 46 0.47 -9.36 4.73
C ALA A 46 0.27 -10.74 4.12
N GLN A 47 1.28 -11.59 4.23
CA GLN A 47 1.16 -13.01 3.97
C GLN A 47 0.57 -13.68 5.22
N SER A 48 -0.50 -14.45 5.09
CA SER A 48 -0.92 -15.30 6.21
C SER A 48 0.08 -16.45 6.39
N CYS A 49 0.31 -16.86 7.64
CA CYS A 49 1.20 -17.99 7.98
C CYS A 49 0.79 -19.33 7.35
N GLN A 50 -0.37 -19.40 6.68
CA GLN A 50 -0.91 -20.61 6.03
C GLN A 50 -1.02 -20.48 4.50
N GLY A 51 -0.17 -19.65 3.87
CA GLY A 51 0.17 -19.74 2.45
C GLY A 51 -0.88 -19.31 1.42
N SER A 52 -2.17 -19.21 1.78
CA SER A 52 -3.25 -18.96 0.81
C SER A 52 -3.82 -17.54 0.85
N PHE A 53 -3.88 -16.90 2.02
CA PHE A 53 -4.51 -15.59 2.15
C PHE A 53 -3.47 -14.45 2.15
N ARG A 54 -3.44 -13.68 1.07
CA ARG A 54 -2.75 -12.39 1.02
C ARG A 54 -3.76 -11.27 1.27
N SER A 55 -3.55 -10.52 2.35
CA SER A 55 -4.25 -9.25 2.55
C SER A 55 -3.37 -8.13 2.02
N CYS A 56 -3.94 -7.26 1.20
CA CYS A 56 -3.23 -6.12 0.64
C CYS A 56 -3.88 -4.82 1.08
N TRP A 57 -3.07 -3.82 1.42
CA TRP A 57 -3.52 -2.47 1.71
C TRP A 57 -2.76 -1.51 0.83
N VAL A 58 -3.48 -0.75 0.01
CA VAL A 58 -2.87 0.34 -0.76
C VAL A 58 -2.99 1.60 0.06
N ASN A 59 -1.86 2.22 0.38
CA ASN A 59 -1.79 3.38 1.25
C ASN A 59 -1.32 4.61 0.48
N PHE A 60 -1.92 5.75 0.80
CA PHE A 60 -1.53 7.06 0.33
C PHE A 60 -1.41 8.02 1.52
N PHE A 61 -0.32 8.76 1.56
CA PHE A 61 -0.10 9.78 2.58
C PHE A 61 -0.97 11.00 2.30
N LEU A 62 -1.78 11.41 3.29
CA LEU A 62 -2.67 12.55 3.13
C LEU A 62 -2.03 13.81 3.74
N PRO A 63 -1.95 14.91 2.99
CA PRO A 63 -1.63 16.22 3.55
C PRO A 63 -2.85 16.88 4.21
N SER A 64 -4.07 16.44 3.91
CA SER A 64 -5.33 17.05 4.34
C SER A 64 -6.18 16.11 5.21
N SER A 65 -7.03 16.69 6.06
CA SER A 65 -7.91 15.97 7.00
C SER A 65 -9.27 15.58 6.39
N SER A 66 -9.39 15.52 5.06
CA SER A 66 -10.66 15.21 4.39
C SER A 66 -11.08 13.76 4.63
N LYS A 67 -12.33 13.55 5.07
CA LYS A 67 -12.89 12.21 5.28
C LYS A 67 -13.32 11.58 3.95
N PRO A 68 -13.09 10.27 3.75
CA PRO A 68 -13.46 9.60 2.51
C PRO A 68 -14.96 9.47 2.35
N ASN A 69 -15.43 9.45 1.09
CA ASN A 69 -16.79 9.02 0.77
C ASN A 69 -16.94 7.53 1.16
N PRO A 70 -17.97 7.14 1.95
CA PRO A 70 -18.25 5.76 2.30
C PRO A 70 -18.26 4.78 1.12
N GLU A 71 -18.69 5.22 -0.07
CA GLU A 71 -18.77 4.38 -1.28
C GLU A 71 -17.40 3.89 -1.76
N LEU A 72 -16.32 4.62 -1.45
CA LEU A 72 -14.97 4.26 -1.88
C LEU A 72 -14.32 3.17 -1.02
N SER A 73 -14.98 2.74 0.07
CA SER A 73 -14.46 1.76 1.03
C SER A 73 -13.06 2.09 1.57
N LEU A 74 -12.71 3.38 1.62
CA LEU A 74 -11.43 3.85 2.15
C LEU A 74 -11.49 4.05 3.65
N LYS A 75 -10.34 3.85 4.32
CA LYS A 75 -10.19 4.08 5.76
C LYS A 75 -9.05 5.03 6.03
N LEU A 76 -9.23 5.90 7.02
CA LEU A 76 -8.10 6.65 7.58
C LEU A 76 -7.20 5.65 8.33
N ASP A 77 -5.91 5.68 8.00
CA ASP A 77 -4.88 4.85 8.64
C ASP A 77 -3.93 5.79 9.38
N GLU A 78 -4.00 5.78 10.72
CA GLU A 78 -3.15 6.56 11.60
C GLU A 78 -1.83 5.81 11.84
N ARG A 79 -1.00 5.76 10.81
CA ARG A 79 0.32 5.13 10.92
C ARG A 79 1.20 5.90 11.89
N LYS A 80 1.65 5.21 12.94
CA LYS A 80 2.70 5.69 13.83
C LYS A 80 4.05 5.68 13.09
N ALA A 81 4.96 6.55 13.54
CA ALA A 81 6.35 6.51 13.08
C ALA A 81 6.94 5.11 13.35
N GLN A 82 7.60 4.55 12.34
CA GLN A 82 8.23 3.23 12.41
C GLN A 82 9.52 3.23 11.60
N CYS A 83 10.51 2.48 12.07
CA CYS A 83 11.73 2.21 11.31
C CYS A 83 11.46 1.07 10.33
N VAL A 84 11.86 1.28 9.07
CA VAL A 84 11.70 0.28 8.00
C VAL A 84 13.01 0.07 7.27
N ALA A 85 13.35 -1.19 7.00
CA ALA A 85 14.43 -1.53 6.09
C ALA A 85 13.94 -1.41 4.64
N VAL A 86 14.71 -0.75 3.78
CA VAL A 86 14.29 -0.45 2.41
C VAL A 86 15.31 -1.01 1.42
N ARG A 87 14.81 -1.78 0.45
CA ARG A 87 15.59 -2.25 -0.71
C ARG A 87 15.02 -1.66 -2.00
N LYS A 88 15.87 -0.97 -2.76
CA LYS A 88 15.53 -0.44 -4.09
C LYS A 88 15.94 -1.45 -5.17
N PHE A 89 15.10 -1.60 -6.19
CA PHE A 89 15.34 -2.46 -7.35
C PHE A 89 14.89 -1.77 -8.64
N SER A 90 15.44 -2.17 -9.80
CA SER A 90 15.24 -1.50 -11.10
C SER A 90 14.15 -2.08 -11.98
N ARG A 91 13.55 -3.21 -11.59
CA ARG A 91 12.49 -3.91 -12.33
C ARG A 91 11.09 -3.49 -11.89
N PHE A 92 10.09 -3.74 -12.73
CA PHE A 92 8.69 -3.53 -12.36
C PHE A 92 8.26 -4.46 -11.23
N ALA A 93 7.43 -3.95 -10.32
CA ALA A 93 6.89 -4.70 -9.20
C ALA A 93 5.78 -5.65 -9.66
N ARG A 94 6.14 -6.93 -9.84
CA ARG A 94 5.24 -8.09 -10.02
C ARG A 94 5.37 -9.05 -8.85
N VAL A 95 4.39 -9.94 -8.67
CA VAL A 95 4.36 -10.89 -7.53
C VAL A 95 5.69 -11.63 -7.34
N ASP A 96 6.22 -12.23 -8.40
CA ASP A 96 7.45 -13.03 -8.30
C ASP A 96 8.68 -12.16 -8.00
N SER A 97 8.74 -10.98 -8.62
CA SER A 97 9.81 -10.03 -8.36
C SER A 97 9.79 -9.52 -6.91
N ILE A 98 8.61 -9.26 -6.34
CA ILE A 98 8.47 -8.77 -4.96
C ILE A 98 8.94 -9.84 -3.98
N ASN A 99 8.53 -11.09 -4.18
CA ASN A 99 8.97 -12.20 -3.33
C ASN A 99 10.50 -12.34 -3.35
N GLN A 100 11.11 -12.31 -4.54
CA GLN A 100 12.56 -12.41 -4.66
C GLN A 100 13.30 -11.22 -4.01
N GLU A 101 12.80 -9.99 -4.15
CA GLU A 101 13.42 -8.83 -3.50
C GLU A 101 13.22 -8.84 -1.98
N MET A 102 12.10 -9.39 -1.49
CA MET A 102 11.84 -9.58 -0.05
C MET A 102 12.84 -10.55 0.56
N GLU A 103 13.05 -11.72 -0.06
CA GLU A 103 14.06 -12.69 0.39
C GLU A 103 15.47 -12.09 0.33
N ALA A 104 15.80 -11.35 -0.74
CA ALA A 104 17.10 -10.69 -0.86
C ALA A 104 17.32 -9.60 0.20
N LEU A 105 16.27 -8.90 0.62
CA LEU A 105 16.33 -7.95 1.74
C LEU A 105 16.54 -8.69 3.07
N ALA A 106 15.79 -9.76 3.35
CA ALA A 106 15.93 -10.55 4.57
C ALA A 106 17.36 -11.10 4.72
N ALA A 107 17.88 -11.74 3.67
CA ALA A 107 19.25 -12.24 3.65
C ALA A 107 20.29 -11.13 3.87
N SER A 108 20.05 -9.93 3.33
CA SER A 108 20.97 -8.80 3.54
C SER A 108 20.99 -8.31 4.99
N LEU A 109 19.89 -8.42 5.73
CA LEU A 109 19.78 -8.01 7.13
C LEU A 109 20.39 -9.05 8.09
N ASP A 110 20.22 -10.34 7.79
CA ASP A 110 20.82 -11.43 8.58
C ASP A 110 22.34 -11.35 8.59
N ASN A 111 22.95 -10.96 7.46
CA ASN A 111 24.39 -10.74 7.33
C ASN A 111 24.94 -9.59 8.21
N TYR A 112 24.10 -8.66 8.66
CA TYR A 112 24.51 -7.60 9.61
C TYR A 112 24.38 -8.02 11.08
N SER A 113 23.74 -9.16 11.34
CA SER A 113 23.41 -9.64 12.69
C SER A 113 24.31 -10.79 13.16
N SER A 114 25.26 -11.22 12.32
CA SER A 114 26.28 -12.25 12.59
C SER A 114 27.66 -11.63 12.78
#